data_AF-A0A6I3F8N3-F1
#
_entry.id   AF-A0A6I3F8N3-F1
#
_cell.length_a   1.000
_cell.length_b   1.000
_cell.length_c   1.000
_cell.angle_alpha   90.00
_cell.angle_beta   90.00
_cell.angle_gamma   90.00
#
_symmetry.space_group_name_H-M   'P 1'
#
loop_
_entity.id
_entity.type
_entity.pdbx_description
1 polymer ?
#
loop_
_entity_poly.entity_id
_entity_poly.type
_entity_poly.pdbx_seq_one_letter_code
_entity_poly.pdbx_strand_id
1 'polypeptide(L)'
;MTVNEMESTMSRPPTSTERPCTCNMTCPGWRANTSRATDVTRTTAYHDHVILRRVAPLATGAALAGAAVLVAANDPLAAGSHFPSCIFRSTTGLWCPGCGLTRGMHQLFTGHPLAALGENLFVPALVVAVSWAWWSWVRTSFDRRAVRVPSWAPQLSAVVLPTVLVLYGVLRNIPHAPFTALAP
;
A
#
# COMPACT_ATOMS: atom_id res chain seq x y z
N MET A 1 19.90 -38.82 -38.29
CA MET A 1 21.35 -38.82 -38.04
C MET A 1 21.93 -37.71 -38.89
N THR A 2 22.57 -36.62 -38.48
CA THR A 2 23.10 -36.04 -37.23
C THR A 2 23.44 -34.57 -37.59
N VAL A 3 23.06 -33.56 -36.77
CA VAL A 3 23.97 -32.65 -36.01
C VAL A 3 25.11 -32.04 -36.89
N ASN A 4 25.10 -30.80 -37.40
CA ASN A 4 25.17 -29.43 -36.82
C ASN A 4 26.51 -28.76 -37.27
N GLU A 5 26.50 -27.41 -37.34
CA GLU A 5 27.65 -26.48 -37.35
C GLU A 5 28.63 -26.41 -38.55
N MET A 6 28.50 -25.33 -39.33
CA MET A 6 29.65 -24.62 -39.93
C MET A 6 29.54 -23.14 -39.60
N GLU A 7 29.87 -22.84 -38.36
CA GLU A 7 30.11 -21.51 -37.81
C GLU A 7 31.39 -20.95 -38.45
N SER A 8 31.23 -20.26 -39.57
CA SER A 8 32.30 -19.51 -40.23
C SER A 8 32.51 -18.19 -39.50
N THR A 9 33.44 -18.15 -38.54
CA THR A 9 34.43 -17.07 -38.28
C THR A 9 35.09 -17.26 -36.90
N MET A 10 35.92 -18.29 -36.77
CA MET A 10 36.86 -18.40 -35.65
C MET A 10 38.21 -17.83 -36.08
N SER A 11 38.38 -16.52 -35.86
CA SER A 11 39.67 -15.84 -36.00
C SER A 11 40.67 -16.48 -35.03
N ARG A 12 41.75 -17.03 -35.60
CA ARG A 12 42.84 -17.70 -34.87
C ARG A 12 43.47 -16.79 -33.79
N PRO A 13 43.82 -17.31 -32.61
CA PRO A 13 44.64 -16.57 -31.66
C PRO A 13 46.10 -16.50 -32.15
N PRO A 14 46.86 -15.43 -31.85
CA PRO A 14 48.27 -15.37 -32.18
C PRO A 14 49.06 -16.37 -31.33
N THR A 15 49.91 -17.13 -32.02
CA THR A 15 50.87 -18.08 -31.48
C THR A 15 51.88 -17.36 -30.58
N SER A 16 51.95 -17.80 -29.33
CA SER A 16 52.92 -17.36 -28.32
C SER A 16 54.31 -17.93 -28.64
N THR A 17 55.17 -17.13 -29.25
CA THR A 17 56.62 -17.39 -29.22
C THR A 17 57.23 -16.61 -28.06
N GLU A 18 57.64 -17.37 -27.05
CA GLU A 18 58.74 -17.10 -26.11
C GLU A 18 58.71 -15.79 -25.32
N ARG A 19 58.21 -15.84 -24.07
CA ARG A 19 58.93 -15.35 -22.87
C ARG A 19 58.53 -16.18 -21.64
N PRO A 20 59.48 -16.59 -20.78
CA PRO A 20 59.18 -17.33 -19.57
C PRO A 20 58.46 -16.41 -18.59
N CYS A 21 57.30 -16.85 -18.11
CA CYS A 21 56.56 -16.20 -17.03
C CYS A 21 57.42 -16.22 -15.76
N THR A 22 58.17 -15.16 -15.52
CA THR A 22 58.68 -14.86 -14.20
C THR A 22 57.51 -14.40 -13.35
N CYS A 23 57.31 -15.05 -12.20
CA CYS A 23 56.39 -14.66 -11.14
C CYS A 23 56.76 -13.29 -10.54
N ASN A 24 56.58 -12.21 -11.30
CA ASN A 24 56.66 -10.85 -10.77
C ASN A 24 55.31 -10.16 -10.97
N MET A 25 54.73 -9.76 -9.85
CA MET A 25 53.42 -9.14 -9.74
C MET A 25 53.40 -7.82 -10.51
N THR A 26 52.79 -7.82 -11.70
CA THR A 26 51.97 -6.75 -12.29
C THR A 26 51.85 -7.01 -13.78
N CYS A 27 50.77 -7.65 -14.22
CA CYS A 27 50.37 -7.62 -15.63
C CYS A 27 49.79 -6.22 -15.93
N PRO A 28 50.47 -5.36 -16.71
CA PRO A 28 49.94 -4.06 -17.08
C PRO A 28 48.95 -4.27 -18.23
N GLY A 29 47.66 -4.38 -17.91
CA GLY A 29 46.63 -4.47 -18.94
C GLY A 29 45.31 -5.10 -18.51
N TRP A 30 45.25 -5.78 -17.37
CA TRP A 30 43.99 -6.33 -16.87
C TRP A 30 43.16 -5.24 -16.17
N ARG A 31 42.50 -4.39 -16.97
CA ARG A 31 41.41 -3.54 -16.45
C ARG A 31 40.23 -4.46 -16.12
N ALA A 32 40.06 -4.77 -14.84
CA ALA A 32 38.84 -5.40 -14.34
C ALA A 32 37.65 -4.58 -14.85
N ASN A 33 36.78 -5.20 -15.64
CA ASN A 33 35.67 -4.52 -16.30
C ASN A 33 34.56 -4.21 -15.28
N THR A 34 34.75 -3.16 -14.49
CA THR A 34 33.83 -2.68 -13.45
C THR A 34 32.47 -2.24 -14.00
N SER A 35 32.39 -1.97 -15.31
CA SER A 35 31.14 -1.69 -16.02
C SER A 35 30.19 -2.90 -16.04
N ARG A 36 30.71 -4.14 -16.12
CA ARG A 36 29.87 -5.34 -16.17
C ARG A 36 29.25 -5.66 -14.81
N ALA A 37 29.96 -5.40 -13.70
CA ALA A 37 29.42 -5.56 -12.35
C ALA A 37 28.33 -4.52 -12.05
N THR A 38 28.52 -3.27 -12.46
CA THR A 38 27.54 -2.20 -12.26
C THR A 38 26.27 -2.36 -13.13
N ASP A 39 26.38 -2.98 -14.30
CA ASP A 39 25.24 -3.26 -15.19
C ASP A 39 24.34 -4.39 -14.65
N VAL A 40 24.93 -5.44 -14.09
CA VAL A 40 24.18 -6.53 -13.43
C VAL A 40 23.41 -6.02 -12.20
N THR A 41 24.01 -5.15 -11.38
CA THR A 41 23.31 -4.58 -10.21
C THR A 41 22.19 -3.62 -10.61
N ARG A 42 22.35 -2.89 -11.73
CA ARG A 42 21.33 -1.93 -12.20
C ARG A 42 20.13 -2.63 -12.85
N THR A 43 20.35 -3.75 -13.54
CA THR A 43 19.30 -4.55 -14.17
C THR A 43 18.45 -5.31 -13.15
N THR A 44 19.05 -5.87 -12.10
CA THR A 44 18.29 -6.53 -11.02
C THR A 44 17.44 -5.54 -10.23
N ALA A 45 18.01 -4.41 -9.81
CA ALA A 45 17.29 -3.38 -9.07
C ALA A 45 16.11 -2.78 -9.87
N TYR A 46 16.26 -2.63 -11.19
CA TYR A 46 15.19 -2.16 -12.06
C TYR A 46 14.02 -3.17 -12.16
N HIS A 47 14.34 -4.46 -12.36
CA HIS A 47 13.33 -5.52 -12.41
C HIS A 47 12.54 -5.62 -11.09
N ASP A 48 13.23 -5.58 -9.96
CA ASP A 48 12.60 -5.62 -8.64
C ASP A 48 11.65 -4.44 -8.46
N HIS A 49 12.04 -3.23 -8.88
CA HIS A 49 11.21 -2.05 -8.76
C HIS A 49 9.92 -2.12 -9.61
N VAL A 50 9.98 -2.70 -10.81
CA VAL A 50 8.80 -2.90 -11.67
C VAL A 50 7.87 -3.97 -11.11
N ILE A 51 8.42 -5.06 -10.57
CA ILE A 51 7.65 -6.13 -9.92
C ILE A 51 6.99 -5.61 -8.65
N LEU A 52 7.75 -4.98 -7.75
CA LEU A 52 7.25 -4.39 -6.50
C LEU A 52 6.15 -3.37 -6.76
N ARG A 53 6.30 -2.50 -7.77
CA ARG A 53 5.29 -1.52 -8.14
C ARG A 53 3.95 -2.16 -8.49
N ARG A 54 3.94 -3.34 -9.13
CA ARG A 54 2.70 -4.05 -9.51
C ARG A 54 2.18 -4.96 -8.41
N VAL A 55 3.07 -5.61 -7.65
CA VAL A 55 2.71 -6.56 -6.59
C VAL A 55 2.20 -5.83 -5.35
N ALA A 56 2.80 -4.69 -4.98
CA ALA A 56 2.42 -3.93 -3.79
C ALA A 56 0.90 -3.60 -3.73
N PRO A 57 0.27 -2.99 -4.75
CA PRO A 57 -1.16 -2.67 -4.67
C PRO A 57 -2.06 -3.91 -4.62
N LEU A 58 -1.65 -5.02 -5.25
CA LEU A 58 -2.39 -6.28 -5.19
C LEU A 58 -2.28 -6.90 -3.80
N ALA A 59 -1.08 -6.93 -3.23
CA ALA A 59 -0.83 -7.43 -1.88
C ALA A 59 -1.58 -6.60 -0.83
N THR A 60 -1.58 -5.26 -0.94
CA THR A 60 -2.38 -4.40 -0.07
C THR A 60 -3.87 -4.63 -0.25
N GLY A 61 -4.35 -4.81 -1.49
CA GLY A 61 -5.76 -5.13 -1.75
C GLY A 61 -6.17 -6.45 -1.11
N ALA A 62 -5.35 -7.49 -1.22
CA ALA A 62 -5.58 -8.78 -0.59
C ALA A 62 -5.56 -8.68 0.95
N ALA A 63 -4.62 -7.91 1.52
CA ALA A 63 -4.56 -7.67 2.96
C ALA A 63 -5.80 -6.90 3.47
N LEU A 64 -6.26 -5.88 2.75
CA LEU A 64 -7.48 -5.13 3.08
C LEU A 64 -8.72 -6.02 3.01
N ALA A 65 -8.83 -6.88 1.99
CA ALA A 65 -9.91 -7.84 1.87
C ALA A 65 -9.89 -8.86 3.01
N GLY A 66 -8.71 -9.40 3.36
CA GLY A 66 -8.54 -10.30 4.49
C GLY A 66 -8.94 -9.63 5.81
N ALA A 67 -8.51 -8.38 6.04
CA ALA A 67 -8.91 -7.61 7.21
C ALA A 67 -10.43 -7.37 7.25
N ALA A 68 -11.06 -7.04 6.12
CA ALA A 68 -12.51 -6.87 6.02
C ALA A 68 -13.27 -8.16 6.37
N VAL A 69 -12.81 -9.30 5.87
CA VAL A 69 -13.39 -10.62 6.21
C VAL A 69 -13.22 -10.93 7.70
N LEU A 70 -12.04 -10.68 8.27
CA LEU A 70 -11.83 -10.87 9.71
C LEU A 70 -12.75 -9.98 10.53
N VAL A 71 -12.92 -8.72 10.16
CA VAL A 71 -13.85 -7.81 10.83
C VAL A 71 -15.29 -8.28 10.66
N ALA A 72 -15.68 -8.78 9.48
CA ALA A 72 -17.03 -9.30 9.25
C ALA A 72 -17.30 -10.59 10.05
N ALA A 73 -16.28 -11.43 10.25
CA ALA A 73 -16.42 -12.71 10.95
C ALA A 73 -16.38 -12.57 12.48
N ASN A 74 -15.75 -11.52 13.01
CA ASN A 74 -15.65 -11.27 14.43
C ASN A 74 -16.65 -10.20 14.84
N ASP A 75 -17.71 -10.59 15.55
CA ASP A 75 -18.72 -9.66 16.05
C ASP A 75 -18.15 -8.79 17.19
N PRO A 76 -18.05 -7.46 17.01
CA PRO A 76 -17.62 -6.55 18.07
C PRO A 76 -18.67 -6.34 19.17
N LEU A 77 -19.92 -6.77 18.97
CA LEU A 77 -21.01 -6.70 19.96
C LEU A 77 -21.14 -7.99 20.79
N ALA A 78 -20.51 -9.09 20.38
CA ALA A 78 -20.58 -10.36 21.09
C ALA A 78 -19.87 -10.30 22.45
N ALA A 79 -20.46 -10.95 23.47
CA ALA A 79 -19.84 -11.10 24.78
C ALA A 79 -18.55 -11.92 24.65
N GLY A 80 -17.40 -11.30 24.95
CA GLY A 80 -16.07 -11.89 24.74
C GLY A 80 -15.34 -11.42 23.48
N SER A 81 -15.80 -10.33 22.84
CA SER A 81 -15.14 -9.75 21.67
C SER A 81 -13.65 -9.49 21.91
N HIS A 82 -12.80 -9.88 20.95
CA HIS A 82 -11.38 -9.60 20.98
C HIS A 82 -11.02 -8.13 20.69
N PHE A 83 -12.02 -7.27 20.43
CA PHE A 83 -11.80 -5.86 20.15
C PHE A 83 -11.58 -5.07 21.45
N PRO A 84 -10.48 -4.31 21.56
CA PRO A 84 -10.23 -3.50 22.75
C PRO A 84 -11.27 -2.38 22.87
N SER A 85 -11.63 -2.07 24.11
CA SER A 85 -12.44 -0.88 24.40
C SER A 85 -11.67 0.40 24.05
N CYS A 86 -12.41 1.45 23.67
CA CYS A 86 -11.80 2.73 23.30
C CYS A 86 -11.24 3.43 24.56
N ILE A 87 -9.90 3.49 24.67
CA ILE A 87 -9.21 4.14 25.79
C ILE A 87 -9.62 5.61 25.94
N PHE A 88 -9.85 6.32 24.82
CA PHE A 88 -10.26 7.72 24.87
C PHE A 88 -11.60 7.90 25.59
N ARG A 89 -12.59 7.04 25.28
CA ARG A 89 -13.90 7.08 25.93
C ARG A 89 -13.79 6.66 27.39
N SER A 90 -12.95 5.69 27.73
CA SER A 90 -12.78 5.27 29.13
C SER A 90 -12.07 6.31 29.98
N THR A 91 -11.17 7.12 29.42
CA THR A 91 -10.44 8.16 30.16
C THR A 91 -11.17 9.50 30.21
N THR A 92 -11.81 9.93 29.11
CA THR A 92 -12.44 11.26 29.02
C THR A 92 -13.95 11.24 29.19
N GLY A 93 -14.59 10.08 29.02
CA GLY A 93 -16.06 9.98 28.93
C GLY A 93 -16.65 10.57 27.65
N LEU A 94 -15.84 11.18 26.77
CA LEU A 94 -16.29 11.83 25.55
C LEU A 94 -16.23 10.90 24.33
N TRP A 95 -17.12 11.16 23.37
CA TRP A 95 -17.14 10.46 22.10
C TRP A 95 -16.26 11.17 21.07
N CYS A 96 -15.23 10.48 20.62
CA CYS A 96 -14.35 10.90 19.53
C CYS A 96 -15.03 10.77 18.15
N PRO A 97 -14.58 11.50 17.12
CA PRO A 97 -15.15 11.36 15.77
C PRO A 97 -14.94 9.96 15.16
N GLY A 98 -13.91 9.24 15.59
CA GLY A 98 -13.65 7.86 15.16
C GLY A 98 -14.37 6.77 15.96
N CYS A 99 -15.11 7.15 17.00
CA CYS A 99 -15.74 6.19 17.89
C CYS A 99 -16.86 5.45 17.13
N GLY A 100 -16.91 4.11 17.23
CA GLY A 100 -17.88 3.29 16.48
C GLY A 100 -17.45 2.91 15.05
N LEU A 101 -16.26 3.30 14.57
CA LEU A 101 -15.78 2.89 13.23
C LEU A 101 -15.70 1.37 13.06
N THR A 102 -15.19 0.64 14.07
CA THR A 102 -15.08 -0.83 14.01
C THR A 102 -16.45 -1.51 13.97
N ARG A 103 -17.40 -1.05 14.81
CA ARG A 103 -18.79 -1.53 14.80
C ARG A 103 -19.49 -1.23 13.48
N GLY A 104 -19.37 -0.01 12.97
CA GLY A 104 -19.95 0.38 11.69
C GLY A 104 -19.34 -0.37 10.51
N MET A 105 -18.02 -0.62 10.52
CA MET A 105 -17.36 -1.44 9.49
C MET A 105 -17.85 -2.89 9.52
N HIS A 106 -18.02 -3.48 10.71
CA HIS A 106 -18.62 -4.80 10.85
C HIS A 106 -20.03 -4.83 10.25
N GLN A 107 -20.90 -3.91 10.65
CA GLN A 107 -22.27 -3.79 10.11
C GLN A 107 -22.28 -3.60 8.58
N LEU A 108 -21.33 -2.82 8.04
CA LEU A 108 -21.23 -2.61 6.60
C LEU A 108 -20.82 -3.89 5.86
N PHE A 109 -19.85 -4.64 6.40
CA PHE A 109 -19.38 -5.89 5.79
C PHE A 109 -20.34 -7.06 5.98
N THR A 110 -21.20 -7.04 7.01
CA THR A 110 -22.28 -8.02 7.20
C THR A 110 -23.54 -7.71 6.39
N GLY A 111 -23.59 -6.57 5.69
CA GLY A 111 -24.68 -6.22 4.77
C GLY A 111 -25.75 -5.30 5.36
N HIS A 112 -25.47 -4.61 6.46
CA HIS A 112 -26.37 -3.65 7.12
C HIS A 112 -25.85 -2.21 7.02
N PRO A 113 -25.92 -1.58 5.83
CA PRO A 113 -25.38 -0.23 5.61
C PRO A 113 -26.11 0.86 6.41
N LEU A 114 -27.42 0.70 6.66
CA LEU A 114 -28.19 1.64 7.48
C LEU A 114 -27.77 1.57 8.95
N ALA A 115 -27.49 0.36 9.47
CA ALA A 115 -26.95 0.19 10.82
C ALA A 115 -25.54 0.79 10.93
N ALA A 116 -24.70 0.61 9.89
CA ALA A 116 -23.37 1.21 9.83
C ALA A 116 -23.39 2.75 9.92
N LEU A 117 -24.37 3.40 9.27
CA LEU A 117 -24.57 4.84 9.34
C LEU A 117 -24.98 5.32 10.74
N GLY A 118 -25.80 4.52 11.45
CA GLY A 118 -26.17 4.79 12.84
C GLY A 118 -24.97 4.70 13.79
N GLU A 119 -24.05 3.77 13.53
CA GLU A 119 -22.83 3.59 14.33
C GLU A 119 -21.82 4.72 14.10
N ASN A 120 -21.55 5.08 12.85
CA ASN A 120 -20.70 6.23 12.50
C ASN A 120 -20.92 6.69 11.06
N LEU A 121 -21.27 7.96 10.89
CA LEU A 121 -21.53 8.58 9.58
C LEU A 121 -20.31 8.57 8.65
N PHE A 122 -19.09 8.51 9.20
CA PHE A 122 -17.87 8.47 8.40
C PHE A 122 -17.55 7.11 7.79
N VAL A 123 -18.22 6.03 8.20
CA VAL A 123 -17.92 4.67 7.72
C VAL A 123 -18.04 4.56 6.18
N PRO A 124 -19.14 4.97 5.53
CA PRO A 124 -19.24 4.90 4.07
C PRO A 124 -18.25 5.83 3.37
N ALA A 125 -18.04 7.04 3.91
CA ALA A 125 -17.09 8.00 3.37
C ALA A 125 -15.66 7.44 3.39
N LEU A 126 -15.28 6.75 4.48
CA LEU A 126 -13.97 6.14 4.62
C LEU A 126 -13.79 4.97 3.65
N VAL A 127 -14.80 4.11 3.46
CA VAL A 127 -14.75 3.04 2.46
C VAL A 127 -14.58 3.61 1.06
N VAL A 128 -15.37 4.61 0.67
CA VAL A 128 -15.26 5.25 -0.65
C VAL A 128 -13.87 5.87 -0.84
N ALA A 129 -13.36 6.59 0.15
CA ALA A 129 -12.05 7.22 0.08
C ALA A 129 -10.91 6.18 -0.06
N VAL A 130 -10.94 5.12 0.74
CA VAL A 130 -9.93 4.04 0.69
C VAL A 130 -10.01 3.27 -0.63
N SER A 131 -11.21 2.90 -1.08
CA SER A 131 -11.41 2.23 -2.37
C SER A 131 -10.95 3.09 -3.53
N TRP A 132 -11.24 4.39 -3.52
CA TRP A 132 -10.78 5.32 -4.55
C TRP A 132 -9.26 5.48 -4.54
N ALA A 133 -8.65 5.66 -3.37
CA ALA A 133 -7.21 5.77 -3.22
C ALA A 133 -6.51 4.49 -3.72
N TRP A 134 -6.97 3.32 -3.28
CA TRP A 134 -6.45 2.02 -3.73
C TRP A 134 -6.61 1.84 -5.24
N TRP A 135 -7.79 2.15 -5.80
CA TRP A 135 -8.03 2.08 -7.24
C TRP A 135 -7.11 3.01 -8.04
N SER A 136 -6.93 4.25 -7.57
CA SER A 136 -6.03 5.20 -8.20
C SER A 136 -4.59 4.71 -8.19
N TRP A 137 -4.16 4.11 -7.07
CA TRP A 137 -2.83 3.54 -6.91
C TRP A 137 -2.62 2.32 -7.81
N VAL A 138 -3.57 1.38 -7.87
CA VAL A 138 -3.59 0.26 -8.81
C VAL A 138 -3.41 0.77 -10.23
N ARG A 139 -4.21 1.76 -10.66
CA ARG A 139 -4.10 2.34 -12.02
C ARG A 139 -2.70 2.89 -12.30
N THR A 140 -2.16 3.70 -11.40
CA THR A 140 -0.80 4.25 -11.57
C THR A 140 0.30 3.20 -11.55
N SER A 141 0.05 2.04 -10.94
CA SER A 141 1.01 0.93 -10.87
C SER A 141 1.08 0.11 -12.16
N PHE A 142 -0.01 0.09 -12.94
CA PHE A 142 -0.11 -0.55 -14.26
C PHE A 142 0.07 0.45 -15.41
N ASP A 143 0.90 1.49 -15.21
CA ASP A 143 1.23 2.49 -16.23
C ASP A 143 0.02 3.25 -16.81
N ARG A 144 -1.13 3.22 -16.12
CA ARG A 144 -2.29 4.03 -16.50
C ARG A 144 -2.14 5.44 -15.94
N ARG A 145 -2.70 6.40 -16.67
CA ARG A 145 -2.68 7.82 -16.28
C ARG A 145 -3.21 8.00 -14.86
N ALA A 146 -2.45 8.72 -14.04
CA ALA A 146 -2.87 9.09 -12.69
C ALA A 146 -4.20 9.85 -12.74
N VAL A 147 -5.05 9.55 -11.76
CA VAL A 147 -6.26 10.34 -11.54
C VAL A 147 -5.80 11.73 -11.12
N ARG A 148 -6.04 12.73 -11.97
CA ARG A 148 -5.67 14.10 -11.65
C ARG A 148 -6.62 14.63 -10.58
N VAL A 149 -6.08 14.84 -9.38
CA VAL A 149 -6.74 15.66 -8.38
C VAL A 149 -6.46 17.13 -8.70
N PRO A 150 -7.46 18.02 -8.61
CA PRO A 150 -7.24 19.46 -8.74
C PRO A 150 -6.21 19.94 -7.71
N SER A 151 -5.36 20.91 -8.07
CA SER A 151 -4.32 21.43 -7.17
C SER A 151 -4.85 22.06 -5.89
N TRP A 152 -6.08 22.58 -5.92
CA TRP A 152 -6.77 23.13 -4.75
C TRP A 152 -7.36 22.05 -3.83
N ALA A 153 -7.62 20.85 -4.35
CA ALA A 153 -8.26 19.77 -3.59
C ALA A 153 -7.48 19.35 -2.33
N PRO A 154 -6.16 19.11 -2.36
CA PRO A 154 -5.42 18.78 -1.15
C PRO A 154 -5.47 19.91 -0.12
N GLN A 155 -5.33 21.17 -0.55
CA GLN A 155 -5.38 22.33 0.35
C GLN A 155 -6.76 22.51 0.98
N LEU A 156 -7.84 22.37 0.21
CA LEU A 156 -9.20 22.40 0.78
C LEU A 156 -9.43 21.22 1.72
N SER A 157 -8.98 20.02 1.37
CA SER A 157 -9.13 18.84 2.24
C SER A 157 -8.40 19.00 3.57
N ALA A 158 -7.24 19.66 3.57
CA ALA A 158 -6.45 19.93 4.77
C ALA A 158 -7.18 20.85 5.77
N VAL A 159 -8.14 21.67 5.32
CA VAL A 159 -8.94 22.55 6.18
C VAL A 159 -10.31 21.94 6.48
N VAL A 160 -10.97 21.42 5.46
CA VAL A 160 -12.34 20.89 5.55
C VAL A 160 -12.37 19.63 6.40
N LEU A 161 -11.44 18.69 6.24
CA LEU A 161 -11.46 17.43 7.00
C LEU A 161 -11.31 17.66 8.51
N PRO A 162 -10.31 18.42 9.01
CA PRO A 162 -10.23 18.71 10.44
C PRO A 162 -11.46 19.47 10.96
N THR A 163 -11.96 20.44 10.19
CA THR A 163 -13.12 21.24 10.59
C THR A 163 -14.35 20.37 10.75
N VAL A 164 -14.63 19.49 9.78
CA VAL A 164 -15.74 18.54 9.83
C VAL A 164 -15.57 17.53 10.97
N LEU A 165 -14.36 17.02 11.21
CA LEU A 165 -14.07 16.09 12.32
C LEU A 165 -14.31 16.74 13.68
N VAL A 166 -13.86 17.98 13.88
CA VAL A 166 -14.07 18.73 15.12
C VAL A 166 -15.55 19.04 15.30
N LEU A 167 -16.22 19.57 14.29
CA LEU A 167 -17.65 19.85 14.33
C LEU A 167 -18.46 18.59 14.66
N TYR A 168 -18.20 17.47 13.98
CA TYR A 168 -18.86 16.20 14.25
C TYR A 168 -18.59 15.70 15.67
N GLY A 169 -17.34 15.79 16.13
CA GLY A 169 -16.98 15.45 17.51
C GLY A 169 -17.75 16.28 18.52
N VAL A 170 -17.85 17.60 18.32
CA VAL A 170 -18.63 18.49 19.21
C VAL A 170 -20.10 18.14 19.17
N LEU A 171 -20.71 18.05 17.98
CA LEU A 171 -22.13 17.74 17.78
C LEU A 171 -22.52 16.43 18.49
N ARG A 172 -21.67 15.41 18.42
CA ARG A 172 -21.91 14.09 19.02
C ARG A 172 -21.91 14.07 20.56
N ASN A 173 -21.32 15.09 21.19
CA ASN A 173 -21.28 15.22 22.65
C ASN A 173 -22.39 16.15 23.18
N ILE A 174 -23.27 16.68 22.34
CA ILE A 174 -24.39 17.56 22.75
C ILE A 174 -25.58 16.69 23.20
N PRO A 175 -26.06 16.81 24.46
CA PRO A 175 -27.15 16.00 25.00
C PRO A 175 -28.54 16.56 24.64
N HIS A 176 -28.74 16.98 23.38
CA HIS A 176 -30.02 17.47 22.87
C HIS A 176 -30.39 16.75 21.59
N ALA A 177 -31.66 16.40 21.42
CA ALA A 177 -32.16 15.87 20.15
C ALA A 177 -32.00 16.92 19.04
N PRO A 178 -31.62 16.56 17.79
CA PRO A 178 -31.42 15.20 17.26
C PRO A 178 -30.00 14.64 17.44
N PHE A 179 -29.09 15.35 18.11
CA PHE A 179 -27.67 15.00 18.18
C PHE A 179 -27.36 13.77 19.06
N THR A 180 -28.28 13.41 19.95
CA THR A 180 -28.24 12.16 20.71
C THR A 180 -28.25 10.92 19.80
N ALA A 181 -28.85 11.01 18.60
CA ALA A 181 -28.87 9.91 17.62
C ALA A 181 -27.50 9.66 16.96
N LEU A 182 -26.54 10.58 17.11
CA LEU A 182 -25.18 10.38 16.62
C LEU A 182 -24.34 9.56 17.60
N ALA A 183 -24.71 9.50 18.89
CA ALA A 183 -24.01 8.72 19.89
C ALA A 183 -24.45 7.24 19.82
N PRO A 184 -23.50 6.28 19.68
CA PRO A 184 -23.77 4.85 19.54
C PRO A 184 -23.68 4.09 20.88
#